data_AF-A0A023CXL2-F1
#
_entry.id   AF-A0A023CXL2-F1
#
_cell.length_a   1.000
_cell.length_b   1.000
_cell.length_c   1.000
_cell.angle_alpha   90.00
_cell.angle_beta   90.00
_cell.angle_gamma   90.00
#
_symmetry.space_group_name_H-M   'P 1'
#
loop_
_entity.id
_entity.type
_entity.pdbx_description
1 polymer ?
#
loop_
_entity_poly.entity_id
_entity_poly.type
_entity_poly.pdbx_seq_one_letter_code
_entity_poly.pdbx_strand_id
1 'polypeptide(L)'
;MRKLFNFFKYEYAVVLLAVMLILLLYLTQEMFADVFWAVSILSLLGLISAFVLSDVLLTWFVILVVMAGTFTMMAGIVYLPHFERGILIFTLPLFSGLGALIKSLGGVRESALSNKSNIISYTNHVNSVTKLKNKENAARFYERYVSFIKNMDSKELTVAATCINWAHSNQYRQQNYTEYKRVLKEIADILKIQRLPDEVICYIDSGNFLIFSSKLENELKKSVDRRVKEKLSEIKYQDQGIKHDLQYKYAYQAINHKNVNEFGTFRDLTNNLKRQLETRIVVEYQ
;
A
#
# COMPACT_ATOMS: atom_id res chain seq x y z
N MET A 1 6.78 30.30 -2.89
CA MET A 1 5.82 30.77 -1.85
C MET A 1 5.41 29.68 -0.84
N ARG A 2 4.92 28.49 -1.23
CA ARG A 2 4.47 27.44 -0.27
C ARG A 2 5.55 26.88 0.68
N LYS A 3 6.80 26.73 0.23
CA LYS A 3 7.95 26.34 1.09
C LYS A 3 8.32 27.41 2.12
N LEU A 4 8.27 28.68 1.72
CA LEU A 4 8.53 29.83 2.60
C LEU A 4 7.50 29.85 3.75
N PHE A 5 6.23 29.60 3.43
CA PHE A 5 5.13 29.59 4.40
C PHE A 5 5.23 28.42 5.41
N ASN A 6 5.76 27.26 5.01
CA ASN A 6 6.00 26.13 5.92
C ASN A 6 7.22 26.36 6.82
N PHE A 7 8.24 27.06 6.32
CA PHE A 7 9.42 27.44 7.10
C PHE A 7 9.03 28.37 8.26
N PHE A 8 8.24 29.41 7.99
CA PHE A 8 7.72 30.29 9.06
C PHE A 8 6.91 29.53 10.12
N LYS A 9 6.06 28.57 9.71
CA LYS A 9 5.27 27.76 10.66
C LYS A 9 6.13 26.91 11.60
N TYR A 10 7.26 26.40 11.13
CA TYR A 10 8.18 25.62 11.94
C TYR A 10 8.88 26.49 12.99
N GLU A 11 9.40 27.66 12.60
CA GLU A 11 10.05 28.59 13.52
C GLU A 11 9.11 29.03 14.64
N TYR A 12 7.86 29.38 14.30
CA TYR A 12 6.85 29.71 15.31
C TYR A 12 6.54 28.54 16.26
N ALA A 13 6.50 27.31 15.77
CA ALA A 13 6.24 26.14 16.60
C ALA A 13 7.41 25.86 17.58
N VAL A 14 8.66 26.05 17.13
CA VAL A 14 9.85 25.92 17.99
C VAL A 14 9.88 27.01 19.05
N VAL A 15 9.61 28.27 18.66
CA VAL A 15 9.53 29.40 19.60
C VAL A 15 8.41 29.18 20.62
N LEU A 16 7.24 28.72 20.18
CA LEU A 16 6.11 28.41 21.06
C LEU A 16 6.47 27.31 22.06
N LEU A 17 7.15 26.25 21.64
CA LEU A 17 7.61 25.19 22.54
C LEU A 17 8.61 25.73 23.57
N ALA A 18 9.59 26.53 23.14
CA ALA A 18 10.58 27.12 24.04
C ALA A 18 9.93 28.05 25.07
N VAL A 19 9.03 28.93 24.64
CA VAL A 19 8.27 29.83 25.52
C VAL A 19 7.43 29.03 26.52
N MET A 20 6.76 27.99 26.05
CA MET A 20 5.91 27.15 26.89
C MET A 20 6.70 26.34 27.92
N LEU A 21 7.89 25.84 27.54
CA LEU A 21 8.82 25.18 28.44
C LEU A 21 9.32 26.15 29.51
N ILE A 22 9.79 27.33 29.12
CA ILE A 22 10.27 28.37 30.04
C ILE A 22 9.16 28.78 31.02
N LEU A 23 7.95 29.03 30.51
CA LEU A 23 6.81 29.43 31.33
C LEU A 23 6.41 28.35 32.34
N LEU A 24 6.38 27.07 31.93
CA LEU A 24 6.06 25.97 32.83
C LEU A 24 7.13 25.78 33.91
N LEU A 25 8.41 25.86 33.55
CA LEU A 25 9.50 25.73 34.51
C LEU A 25 9.53 26.90 35.50
N TYR A 26 9.29 28.12 35.01
CA TYR A 26 9.18 29.30 35.86
C TYR A 26 8.00 29.20 36.84
N LEU A 27 6.81 28.83 36.35
CA LEU A 27 5.63 28.67 37.18
C LEU A 27 5.83 27.60 38.26
N THR A 28 6.44 26.47 37.90
CA THR A 28 6.70 25.38 38.85
C THR A 28 7.78 25.74 39.86
N GLN A 29 8.78 26.53 39.49
CA GLN A 29 9.80 27.00 40.43
C GLN A 29 9.23 27.98 41.47
N GLU A 30 8.38 28.92 41.06
CA GLU A 30 7.83 29.96 41.95
C GLU A 30 6.68 29.45 42.83
N MET A 31 5.80 28.59 42.27
CA MET A 31 4.57 28.19 42.96
C MET A 31 4.55 26.73 43.45
N PHE A 32 5.37 25.84 42.89
CA PHE A 32 5.30 24.39 43.13
C PHE A 32 6.71 23.75 43.22
N ALA A 33 7.57 24.34 44.06
CA ALA A 33 8.99 24.00 44.15
C ALA A 33 9.25 22.50 44.41
N ASP A 34 8.37 21.84 45.16
CA ASP A 34 8.46 20.41 45.49
C ASP A 34 8.42 19.50 44.25
N VAL A 35 7.80 19.97 43.17
CA VAL A 35 7.51 19.18 41.97
C VAL A 35 8.38 19.58 40.78
N PHE A 36 9.16 20.66 40.94
CA PHE A 36 10.01 21.25 39.90
C PHE A 36 10.91 20.22 39.19
N TRP A 37 11.62 19.40 39.97
CA TRP A 37 12.54 18.40 39.41
C TRP A 37 11.81 17.34 38.60
N ALA A 38 10.66 16.87 39.08
CA ALA A 38 9.86 15.88 38.37
C ALA A 38 9.29 16.44 37.06
N VAL A 39 8.79 17.69 37.07
CA VAL A 39 8.30 18.37 35.86
C VAL A 39 9.44 18.58 34.85
N SER A 40 10.63 18.96 35.31
CA SER A 40 11.80 19.14 34.45
C SER A 40 12.19 17.86 33.72
N ILE A 41 12.27 16.73 34.46
CA ILE A 41 12.60 15.42 33.90
C ILE A 41 11.52 14.95 32.93
N LEU A 42 10.24 15.07 33.28
CA LEU A 42 9.12 14.67 32.42
C LEU A 42 9.05 15.51 31.14
N SER A 43 9.36 16.80 31.23
CA SER A 43 9.40 17.71 30.07
C SER A 43 10.49 17.27 29.09
N LEU A 44 11.71 17.03 29.60
CA LEU A 44 12.84 16.54 28.80
C LEU A 44 12.53 15.17 28.18
N LEU A 45 11.99 14.23 28.97
CA LEU A 45 11.63 12.90 28.50
C LEU A 45 10.56 12.97 27.41
N GLY A 46 9.51 13.79 27.59
CA GLY A 46 8.47 14.00 26.60
C GLY A 46 9.02 14.51 25.26
N LEU A 47 9.95 15.47 25.31
CA LEU A 47 10.63 15.98 24.12
C LEU A 47 11.46 14.90 23.42
N ILE A 48 12.33 14.21 24.16
CA ILE A 48 13.19 13.16 23.60
C ILE A 48 12.33 12.05 22.98
N SER A 49 11.30 11.60 23.68
CA SER A 49 10.36 10.58 23.20
C SER A 49 9.73 10.97 21.87
N ALA A 50 9.32 12.22 21.68
CA ALA A 50 8.71 12.68 20.44
C ALA A 50 9.64 12.54 19.22
N PHE A 51 10.94 12.82 19.41
CA PHE A 51 11.93 12.75 18.34
C PHE A 51 12.45 11.33 18.09
N VAL A 52 12.59 10.50 19.14
CA VAL A 52 13.13 9.14 19.04
C VAL A 52 12.10 8.14 18.51
N LEU A 53 10.86 8.19 19.02
CA LEU A 53 9.83 7.18 18.72
C LEU A 53 9.14 7.41 17.36
N SER A 54 8.53 6.36 16.81
CA SER A 54 7.57 6.50 15.70
C SER A 54 6.24 7.02 16.24
N ASP A 55 5.41 7.62 15.39
CA ASP A 55 4.19 8.31 15.84
C ASP A 55 3.20 7.33 16.49
N VAL A 56 3.14 6.08 16.01
CA VAL A 56 2.33 5.01 16.62
C VAL A 56 2.90 4.57 17.96
N LEU A 57 4.22 4.41 18.08
CA LEU A 57 4.83 4.03 19.36
C LEU A 57 4.70 5.15 20.40
N LEU A 58 4.78 6.41 19.96
CA LEU A 58 4.62 7.59 20.81
C LEU A 58 3.22 7.64 21.42
N THR A 59 2.15 7.41 20.64
CA THR A 59 0.78 7.43 21.17
C THR A 59 0.58 6.34 22.21
N TRP A 60 1.04 5.11 21.94
CA TRP A 60 0.98 4.02 22.91
C TRP A 60 1.78 4.32 24.18
N PHE A 61 2.99 4.87 24.04
CA PHE A 61 3.83 5.27 25.17
C PHE A 61 3.14 6.32 26.05
N VAL A 62 2.59 7.39 25.45
CA VAL A 62 1.89 8.45 26.17
C VAL A 62 0.65 7.90 26.88
N ILE A 63 -0.15 7.06 26.24
CA ILE A 63 -1.34 6.44 26.85
C ILE A 63 -0.95 5.62 28.09
N LEU A 64 0.08 4.78 27.98
CA LEU A 64 0.54 3.94 29.10
C LEU A 64 1.08 4.78 30.26
N VAL A 65 1.87 5.82 29.97
CA VAL A 65 2.42 6.70 31.00
C VAL A 65 1.33 7.51 31.70
N VAL A 66 0.35 8.04 30.96
CA VAL A 66 -0.79 8.76 31.55
C VAL A 66 -1.64 7.84 32.40
N MET A 67 -1.89 6.62 31.93
CA MET A 67 -2.67 5.61 32.67
C MET A 67 -1.95 5.23 33.97
N ALA A 68 -0.65 4.91 33.90
CA ALA A 68 0.15 4.59 35.07
C ALA A 68 0.25 5.77 36.04
N GLY A 69 0.51 6.98 35.53
CA GLY A 69 0.60 8.21 36.35
C GLY A 69 -0.72 8.56 37.03
N THR A 70 -1.84 8.42 36.33
CA THR A 70 -3.16 8.65 36.94
C THR A 70 -3.45 7.61 38.03
N PHE A 71 -3.14 6.34 37.76
CA PHE A 71 -3.32 5.27 38.73
C PHE A 71 -2.49 5.48 40.00
N THR A 72 -1.19 5.80 39.88
CA THR A 72 -0.31 6.02 41.04
C THR A 72 -0.72 7.26 41.85
N MET A 73 -1.14 8.33 41.18
CA MET A 73 -1.57 9.58 41.82
C MET A 73 -2.95 9.46 42.49
N MET A 74 -3.81 8.56 42.03
CA MET A 74 -5.14 8.32 42.60
C MET A 74 -5.13 7.26 43.71
N ALA A 75 -4.21 6.29 43.65
CA ALA A 75 -4.04 5.23 44.65
C ALA A 75 -3.52 5.72 46.03
N GLY A 76 -3.27 7.03 46.20
CA GLY A 76 -2.87 7.61 47.49
C GLY A 76 -1.43 7.34 47.90
N ILE A 77 -0.61 6.79 47.00
CA ILE A 77 0.81 6.45 47.26
C ILE A 77 1.67 7.73 47.44
N VAL A 78 1.22 8.87 46.89
CA VAL A 78 1.95 10.14 46.91
C VAL A 78 1.09 11.26 47.50
N TYR A 79 1.55 11.86 48.61
CA TYR A 79 0.88 12.95 49.31
C TYR A 79 1.17 14.30 48.65
N LEU A 80 0.53 14.57 47.51
CA LEU A 80 0.61 15.85 46.79
C LEU A 80 -0.77 16.54 46.73
N PRO A 81 -0.85 17.88 46.73
CA PRO A 81 -2.06 18.62 46.38
C PRO A 81 -2.61 18.25 44.99
N HIS A 82 -3.93 18.36 44.79
CA HIS A 82 -4.58 17.93 43.55
C HIS A 82 -4.06 18.63 42.29
N PHE A 83 -3.71 19.93 42.39
CA PHE A 83 -3.19 20.70 41.26
C PHE A 83 -1.82 20.22 40.80
N GLU A 84 -0.93 19.91 41.73
CA GLU A 84 0.42 19.39 41.45
C GLU A 84 0.39 18.03 40.76
N ARG A 85 -0.53 17.15 41.18
CA ARG A 85 -0.77 15.86 40.51
C ARG A 85 -1.19 16.06 39.05
N GLY A 86 -2.07 17.03 38.80
CA GLY A 86 -2.49 17.39 37.45
C GLY A 86 -1.32 17.83 36.58
N ILE A 87 -0.48 18.74 37.10
CA ILE A 87 0.71 19.23 36.38
C ILE A 87 1.62 18.07 35.98
N LEU A 88 1.90 17.13 36.89
CA LEU A 88 2.75 15.97 36.59
C LEU A 88 2.18 15.07 35.50
N ILE A 89 0.88 14.75 35.57
CA ILE A 89 0.22 13.86 34.61
C ILE A 89 0.22 14.48 33.21
N PHE A 90 -0.01 15.79 33.11
CA PHE A 90 -0.12 16.47 31.81
C PHE A 90 1.22 16.92 31.21
N THR A 91 2.27 17.05 32.02
CA THR A 91 3.60 17.50 31.55
C THR A 91 4.11 16.66 30.36
N LEU A 92 4.21 15.34 30.53
CA LEU A 92 4.78 14.48 29.48
C LEU A 92 3.94 14.42 28.19
N PRO A 93 2.60 14.25 28.26
CA PRO A 93 1.73 14.33 27.07
C PRO A 93 1.85 15.66 26.32
N LEU A 94 1.98 16.77 27.07
CA LEU A 94 2.05 18.11 26.52
C LEU A 94 3.31 18.30 25.69
N PHE A 95 4.49 17.98 26.25
CA PHE A 95 5.76 18.14 25.54
C PHE A 95 5.98 17.10 24.46
N SER A 96 5.49 15.87 24.64
CA SER A 96 5.50 14.87 23.56
C SER A 96 4.60 15.27 22.40
N GLY A 97 3.41 15.83 22.68
CA GLY A 97 2.51 16.38 21.67
C GLY A 97 3.11 17.55 20.91
N LEU A 98 3.69 18.53 21.61
CA LEU A 98 4.37 19.68 20.99
C LEU A 98 5.59 19.25 20.17
N GLY A 99 6.40 18.33 20.69
CA GLY A 99 7.52 17.74 19.96
C GLY A 99 7.06 17.02 18.70
N ALA A 100 5.94 16.28 18.75
CA ALA A 100 5.35 15.62 17.58
C ALA A 100 4.83 16.63 16.54
N LEU A 101 4.24 17.75 16.98
CA LEU A 101 3.83 18.84 16.08
C LEU A 101 5.03 19.44 15.35
N ILE A 102 6.11 19.76 16.08
CA ILE A 102 7.36 20.26 15.49
C ILE A 102 7.94 19.24 14.49
N LYS A 103 7.97 17.96 14.87
CA LYS A 103 8.41 16.86 14.00
C LYS A 103 7.57 16.76 12.72
N SER A 104 6.25 16.97 12.82
CA SER A 104 5.34 16.97 11.67
C SER A 104 5.51 18.20 10.76
N LEU A 105 5.82 19.36 11.33
CA LEU A 105 5.99 20.62 10.59
C LEU A 105 7.40 20.77 9.97
N GLY A 106 8.43 20.28 10.67
CA GLY A 106 9.83 20.46 10.30
C GLY A 106 10.35 19.45 9.28
N GLY A 107 9.54 18.47 8.88
CA GLY A 107 9.94 17.50 7.84
C GLY A 107 11.20 16.68 8.19
N VAL A 108 11.57 16.58 9.47
CA VAL A 108 12.81 15.91 9.92
C VAL A 108 12.84 14.41 9.54
N ARG A 109 11.69 13.84 9.16
CA ARG A 109 11.56 12.51 8.52
C ARG A 109 10.92 12.50 7.13
N GLU A 110 10.54 13.66 6.57
CA GLU A 110 9.97 13.71 5.21
C GLU A 110 11.00 13.35 4.14
N SER A 111 12.31 13.37 4.39
CA SER A 111 13.29 12.86 3.41
C SER A 111 13.13 11.35 3.13
N ALA A 112 12.73 10.55 4.12
CA ALA A 112 12.47 9.13 3.95
C ALA A 112 11.06 8.82 3.36
N LEU A 113 10.14 9.79 3.43
CA LEU A 113 8.75 9.66 2.99
C LEU A 113 8.35 10.64 1.86
N SER A 114 9.28 11.44 1.34
CA SER A 114 9.14 12.36 0.20
C SER A 114 8.72 11.61 -1.05
N ASN A 115 8.99 10.31 -1.07
CA ASN A 115 8.52 9.41 -2.10
C ASN A 115 7.03 9.02 -1.94
N LYS A 116 6.26 9.49 -0.94
CA LYS A 116 4.84 9.13 -0.80
C LYS A 116 4.03 9.55 -2.02
N SER A 117 4.23 10.75 -2.57
CA SER A 117 3.50 11.18 -3.78
C SER A 117 3.90 10.37 -5.02
N ASN A 118 5.18 10.02 -5.15
CA ASN A 118 5.69 9.14 -6.21
C ASN A 118 5.27 7.68 -6.02
N ILE A 119 5.17 7.20 -4.78
CA ILE A 119 4.67 5.88 -4.43
C ILE A 119 3.18 5.83 -4.71
N ILE A 120 2.41 6.87 -4.35
CA ILE A 120 0.98 6.99 -4.64
C ILE A 120 0.74 7.07 -6.15
N SER A 121 1.50 7.88 -6.89
CA SER A 121 1.38 7.96 -8.35
C SER A 121 1.79 6.66 -9.03
N TYR A 122 2.82 5.98 -8.52
CA TYR A 122 3.24 4.65 -8.97
C TYR A 122 2.19 3.58 -8.66
N THR A 123 1.63 3.55 -7.45
CA THR A 123 0.58 2.59 -7.06
C THR A 123 -0.73 2.82 -7.79
N ASN A 124 -1.01 4.07 -8.21
CA ASN A 124 -2.19 4.41 -9.00
C ASN A 124 -2.11 3.92 -10.45
N HIS A 125 -0.92 3.60 -10.96
CA HIS A 125 -0.74 3.09 -12.33
C HIS A 125 -0.26 1.64 -12.37
N VAL A 126 0.40 1.18 -11.31
CA VAL A 126 1.12 -0.08 -11.30
C VAL A 126 0.85 -0.80 -9.98
N ASN A 127 0.61 -2.10 -10.06
CA ASN A 127 0.50 -2.93 -8.87
C ASN A 127 1.87 -3.02 -8.16
N SER A 128 1.89 -2.74 -6.85
CA SER A 128 3.13 -2.66 -6.06
C SER A 128 3.89 -3.98 -5.94
N VAL A 129 3.23 -5.12 -6.13
CA VAL A 129 3.83 -6.46 -6.02
C VAL A 129 4.34 -6.93 -7.37
N THR A 130 3.48 -6.92 -8.39
CA THR A 130 3.78 -7.47 -9.73
C THR A 130 4.54 -6.49 -10.62
N LYS A 131 4.50 -5.19 -10.29
CA LYS A 131 4.96 -4.08 -11.14
C LYS A 131 4.26 -4.02 -12.50
N LEU A 132 3.09 -4.65 -12.64
CA LEU A 132 2.26 -4.62 -13.84
C LEU A 132 1.21 -3.52 -13.76
N LYS A 133 0.69 -3.10 -14.92
CA LYS A 133 -0.40 -2.12 -15.00
C LYS A 133 -1.64 -2.64 -14.26
N ASN A 134 -2.35 -1.76 -13.55
CA ASN A 134 -3.53 -2.12 -12.76
C ASN A 134 -4.82 -2.23 -13.61
N LYS A 135 -5.94 -2.56 -12.94
CA LYS A 135 -7.28 -2.67 -13.54
C LYS A 135 -7.75 -1.40 -14.26
N GLU A 136 -7.52 -0.23 -13.68
CA GLU A 136 -7.91 1.05 -14.30
C GLU A 136 -7.14 1.29 -15.61
N ASN A 137 -5.85 0.98 -15.62
CA ASN A 137 -5.06 1.01 -16.85
C ASN A 137 -5.56 0.00 -17.87
N ALA A 138 -5.86 -1.23 -17.46
CA ALA A 138 -6.43 -2.24 -18.36
C ALA A 138 -7.72 -1.76 -19.03
N ALA A 139 -8.61 -1.11 -18.27
CA ALA A 139 -9.84 -0.52 -18.79
C ALA A 139 -9.55 0.58 -19.84
N ARG A 140 -8.65 1.52 -19.52
CA ARG A 140 -8.24 2.59 -20.46
C ARG A 140 -7.63 2.06 -21.75
N PHE A 141 -6.77 1.04 -21.67
CA PHE A 141 -6.21 0.39 -22.86
C PHE A 141 -7.31 -0.27 -23.69
N TYR A 142 -8.23 -0.99 -23.05
CA TYR A 142 -9.34 -1.65 -23.73
C TYR A 142 -10.27 -0.67 -24.43
N GLU A 143 -10.66 0.42 -23.77
CA GLU A 143 -11.51 1.48 -24.34
C GLU A 143 -10.86 2.11 -25.58
N ARG A 144 -9.54 2.28 -25.56
CA ARG A 144 -8.79 2.76 -26.73
C ARG A 144 -8.85 1.76 -27.89
N TYR A 145 -8.69 0.46 -27.62
CA TYR A 145 -8.84 -0.58 -28.64
C TYR A 145 -10.26 -0.63 -29.23
N VAL A 146 -11.29 -0.61 -28.38
CA VAL A 146 -12.70 -0.59 -28.82
C VAL A 146 -12.98 0.63 -29.69
N SER A 147 -12.53 1.81 -29.26
CA SER A 147 -12.69 3.05 -30.03
C SER A 147 -11.99 2.97 -31.38
N PHE A 148 -10.78 2.40 -31.42
CA PHE A 148 -10.00 2.25 -32.63
C PHE A 148 -10.64 1.25 -33.61
N ILE A 149 -11.15 0.12 -33.11
CA ILE A 149 -11.89 -0.88 -33.91
C ILE A 149 -13.18 -0.29 -34.48
N LYS A 150 -13.89 0.56 -33.73
CA LYS A 150 -15.15 1.18 -34.18
C LYS A 150 -14.95 2.29 -35.21
N ASN A 151 -13.84 3.03 -35.10
CA ASN A 151 -13.61 4.23 -35.91
C ASN A 151 -12.74 3.97 -37.16
N MET A 152 -12.09 2.81 -37.27
CA MET A 152 -11.34 2.43 -38.47
C MET A 152 -12.19 1.58 -39.42
N ASP A 153 -12.18 1.92 -40.70
CA ASP A 153 -12.80 1.13 -41.79
C ASP A 153 -12.10 -0.22 -42.08
N SER A 154 -10.99 -0.52 -41.38
CA SER A 154 -10.27 -1.78 -41.57
C SER A 154 -10.94 -2.93 -40.80
N LYS A 155 -11.49 -3.89 -41.56
CA LYS A 155 -12.09 -5.13 -41.04
C LYS A 155 -11.07 -6.12 -40.49
N GLU A 156 -9.78 -5.86 -40.64
CA GLU A 156 -8.71 -6.81 -40.29
C GLU A 156 -8.21 -6.65 -38.86
N LEU A 157 -8.50 -5.52 -38.20
CA LEU A 157 -8.05 -5.26 -36.86
C LEU A 157 -8.74 -6.21 -35.86
N THR A 158 -7.95 -7.02 -35.18
CA THR A 158 -8.40 -7.90 -34.11
C THR A 158 -7.48 -7.74 -32.92
N VAL A 159 -8.08 -7.53 -31.75
CA VAL A 159 -7.38 -7.49 -30.46
C VAL A 159 -7.76 -8.74 -29.68
N ALA A 160 -6.76 -9.48 -29.23
CA ALA A 160 -6.93 -10.65 -28.41
C ALA A 160 -6.76 -10.29 -26.93
N ALA A 161 -7.74 -10.65 -26.11
CA ALA A 161 -7.68 -10.55 -24.66
C ALA A 161 -7.52 -11.95 -24.06
N THR A 162 -6.37 -12.20 -23.44
CA THR A 162 -6.09 -13.45 -22.72
C THR A 162 -6.08 -13.19 -21.23
N CYS A 163 -6.89 -13.94 -20.48
CA CYS A 163 -6.88 -13.90 -19.02
C CYS A 163 -6.28 -15.19 -18.46
N ILE A 164 -5.26 -15.03 -17.61
CA ILE A 164 -4.64 -16.11 -16.85
C ILE A 164 -5.02 -15.89 -15.39
N ASN A 165 -5.70 -16.86 -14.80
CA ASN A 165 -6.08 -16.84 -13.39
C ASN A 165 -5.26 -17.89 -12.63
N TRP A 166 -4.58 -17.47 -11.57
CA TRP A 166 -4.09 -18.39 -10.55
C TRP A 166 -5.30 -18.88 -9.73
N ALA A 167 -5.66 -20.15 -9.90
CA ALA A 167 -6.79 -20.75 -9.22
C ALA A 167 -6.56 -20.74 -7.70
N HIS A 168 -7.63 -20.57 -6.93
CA HIS A 168 -7.59 -20.57 -5.47
C HIS A 168 -6.68 -19.51 -4.84
N SER A 169 -6.24 -18.50 -5.60
CA SER A 169 -5.29 -17.48 -5.12
C SER A 169 -5.72 -16.77 -3.83
N ASN A 170 -7.04 -16.63 -3.61
CA ASN A 170 -7.57 -16.00 -2.40
C ASN A 170 -7.35 -16.85 -1.14
N GLN A 171 -7.38 -18.18 -1.26
CA GLN A 171 -7.08 -19.10 -0.14
C GLN A 171 -5.60 -19.03 0.21
N TYR A 172 -4.71 -19.11 -0.78
CA TYR A 172 -3.27 -18.91 -0.58
C TYR A 172 -2.93 -17.54 0.02
N ARG A 173 -3.69 -16.49 -0.33
CA ARG A 173 -3.53 -15.15 0.26
C ARG A 173 -3.83 -15.14 1.76
N GLN A 174 -4.84 -15.90 2.20
CA GLN A 174 -5.24 -15.99 3.61
C GLN A 174 -4.26 -16.84 4.43
N GLN A 175 -3.73 -17.91 3.83
CA GLN A 175 -2.79 -18.82 4.47
C GLN A 175 -1.44 -18.15 4.75
N ASN A 176 -0.78 -17.61 3.72
CA ASN A 176 0.50 -16.91 3.86
C ASN A 176 0.62 -15.78 2.83
N TYR A 177 0.45 -14.55 3.32
CA TYR A 177 0.44 -13.35 2.48
C TYR A 177 1.81 -13.03 1.86
N THR A 178 2.92 -13.37 2.54
CA THR A 178 4.27 -13.11 2.05
C THR A 178 4.59 -14.01 0.86
N GLU A 179 4.32 -15.30 0.99
CA GLU A 179 4.50 -16.28 -0.08
C GLU A 179 3.54 -16.04 -1.25
N TYR A 180 2.30 -15.66 -0.95
CA TYR A 180 1.35 -15.20 -1.97
C TYR A 180 1.93 -14.06 -2.84
N LYS A 181 2.55 -13.04 -2.21
CA LYS A 181 3.19 -11.94 -2.95
C LYS A 181 4.39 -12.40 -3.77
N ARG A 182 5.20 -13.32 -3.24
CA ARG A 182 6.34 -13.90 -3.95
C ARG A 182 5.87 -14.60 -5.24
N VAL A 183 4.85 -15.46 -5.12
CA VAL A 183 4.24 -16.16 -6.26
C VAL A 183 3.66 -15.18 -7.29
N LEU A 184 2.90 -14.17 -6.86
CA LEU A 184 2.39 -13.15 -7.78
C LEU A 184 3.49 -12.43 -8.55
N LYS A 185 4.59 -12.10 -7.87
CA LYS A 185 5.75 -11.46 -8.50
C LYS A 185 6.41 -12.39 -9.51
N GLU A 186 6.59 -13.66 -9.17
CA GLU A 186 7.18 -14.67 -10.05
C GLU A 186 6.34 -14.92 -11.31
N ILE A 187 5.00 -15.03 -11.16
CA ILE A 187 4.08 -15.10 -12.30
C ILE A 187 4.25 -13.86 -13.19
N ALA A 188 4.30 -12.67 -12.60
CA ALA A 188 4.46 -11.43 -13.35
C ALA A 188 5.81 -11.36 -14.11
N ASP A 189 6.88 -11.80 -13.48
CA ASP A 189 8.22 -11.83 -14.07
C ASP A 189 8.29 -12.83 -15.24
N ILE A 190 7.68 -14.02 -15.10
CA ILE A 190 7.53 -14.97 -16.20
C ILE A 190 6.74 -14.36 -17.36
N LEU A 191 5.61 -13.71 -17.08
CA LEU A 191 4.82 -13.07 -18.12
C LEU A 191 5.61 -11.98 -18.83
N LYS A 192 6.36 -11.14 -18.12
CA LYS A 192 7.21 -10.09 -18.73
C LYS A 192 8.31 -10.65 -19.63
N ILE A 193 8.84 -11.84 -19.33
CA ILE A 193 9.94 -12.46 -20.10
C ILE A 193 9.42 -13.26 -21.29
N GLN A 194 8.32 -14.00 -21.11
CA GLN A 194 7.86 -15.00 -22.09
C GLN A 194 6.83 -14.45 -23.09
N ARG A 195 6.10 -13.39 -22.73
CA ARG A 195 5.14 -12.71 -23.60
C ARG A 195 5.85 -11.75 -24.57
N LEU A 196 5.13 -11.32 -25.60
CA LEU A 196 5.71 -10.47 -26.62
C LEU A 196 5.88 -9.02 -26.12
N PRO A 197 6.91 -8.29 -26.58
CA PRO A 197 7.18 -6.93 -26.10
C PRO A 197 6.08 -5.90 -26.40
N ASP A 198 5.27 -6.14 -27.43
CA ASP A 198 4.15 -5.28 -27.84
C ASP A 198 2.84 -5.57 -27.06
N GLU A 199 2.81 -6.64 -26.27
CA GLU A 199 1.64 -7.02 -25.48
C GLU A 199 1.49 -6.14 -24.23
N VAL A 200 0.24 -5.72 -23.96
CA VAL A 200 -0.08 -4.99 -22.74
C VAL A 200 -0.45 -5.97 -21.65
N ILE A 201 0.44 -6.13 -20.67
CA ILE A 201 0.27 -7.05 -19.53
C ILE A 201 -0.21 -6.27 -18.30
N CYS A 202 -1.34 -6.68 -17.75
CA CYS A 202 -2.00 -6.08 -16.60
C CYS A 202 -2.24 -7.09 -15.49
N TYR A 203 -2.19 -6.64 -14.24
CA TYR A 203 -2.71 -7.35 -13.08
C TYR A 203 -3.98 -6.65 -12.59
N ILE A 204 -5.10 -7.37 -12.57
CA ILE A 204 -6.41 -6.79 -12.25
C ILE A 204 -6.71 -6.96 -10.77
N ASP A 205 -6.95 -8.20 -10.34
CA ASP A 205 -7.27 -8.56 -8.96
C ASP A 205 -7.20 -10.08 -8.79
N SER A 206 -7.16 -10.58 -7.55
CA SER A 206 -7.37 -12.00 -7.20
C SER A 206 -6.67 -13.02 -8.11
N GLY A 207 -5.38 -12.81 -8.39
CA GLY A 207 -4.62 -13.73 -9.24
C GLY A 207 -4.93 -13.66 -10.73
N ASN A 208 -5.72 -12.68 -11.18
CA ASN A 208 -6.07 -12.43 -12.58
C ASN A 208 -5.04 -11.53 -13.26
N PHE A 209 -4.39 -12.10 -14.27
CA PHE A 209 -3.53 -11.39 -15.20
C PHE A 209 -4.26 -11.26 -16.54
N LEU A 210 -4.35 -10.05 -17.06
CA LEU A 210 -4.97 -9.78 -18.35
C LEU A 210 -3.92 -9.30 -19.33
N ILE A 211 -3.96 -9.86 -20.54
CA ILE A 211 -2.98 -9.61 -21.59
C ILE A 211 -3.74 -9.21 -22.84
N PHE A 212 -3.45 -8.02 -23.36
CA PHE A 212 -3.94 -7.58 -24.66
C PHE A 212 -2.85 -7.76 -25.69
N SER A 213 -3.19 -8.47 -26.76
CA SER A 213 -2.28 -8.72 -27.88
C SER A 213 -2.92 -8.33 -29.19
N SER A 214 -2.07 -7.88 -30.12
CA SER A 214 -2.44 -7.77 -31.52
C SER A 214 -2.68 -9.17 -32.09
N LYS A 215 -3.33 -9.28 -33.26
CA LYS A 215 -3.55 -10.56 -33.91
C LYS A 215 -2.20 -11.24 -34.18
N LEU A 216 -1.89 -12.27 -33.40
CA LEU A 216 -0.73 -13.12 -33.62
C LEU A 216 -1.03 -14.20 -34.64
N GLU A 217 -0.01 -14.60 -35.40
CA GLU A 217 -0.06 -15.82 -36.17
C GLU A 217 -0.26 -17.02 -35.24
N ASN A 218 -1.06 -17.99 -35.69
CA ASN A 218 -1.57 -19.06 -34.84
C ASN A 218 -0.44 -19.92 -34.22
N GLU A 219 0.62 -20.15 -34.99
CA GLU A 219 1.78 -20.93 -34.55
C GLU A 219 2.64 -20.17 -33.53
N LEU A 220 2.86 -18.87 -33.75
CA LEU A 220 3.54 -18.01 -32.78
C LEU A 220 2.77 -17.98 -31.45
N LYS A 221 1.45 -17.78 -31.51
CA LYS A 221 0.58 -17.78 -30.33
C LYS A 221 0.68 -19.09 -29.54
N LYS A 222 0.58 -20.24 -30.22
CA LYS A 222 0.74 -21.56 -29.57
C LYS A 222 2.11 -21.69 -28.91
N SER A 223 3.17 -21.25 -29.57
CA SER A 223 4.53 -21.32 -29.03
C SER A 223 4.71 -20.48 -27.77
N VAL A 224 4.18 -19.25 -27.76
CA VAL A 224 4.21 -18.34 -26.60
C VAL A 224 3.38 -18.90 -25.46
N ASP A 225 2.14 -19.32 -25.75
CA ASP A 225 1.24 -19.89 -24.73
C ASP A 225 1.83 -21.17 -24.12
N ARG A 226 2.52 -22.00 -24.90
CA ARG A 226 3.20 -23.21 -24.41
C ARG A 226 4.35 -22.87 -23.46
N ARG A 227 5.25 -21.95 -23.85
CA ARG A 227 6.36 -21.51 -22.98
C ARG A 227 5.87 -20.90 -21.67
N VAL A 228 4.81 -20.08 -21.73
CA VAL A 228 4.19 -19.51 -20.52
C VAL A 228 3.67 -20.63 -19.62
N LYS A 229 2.94 -21.61 -20.16
CA LYS A 229 2.43 -22.73 -19.35
C LYS A 229 3.54 -23.55 -18.70
N GLU A 230 4.55 -23.92 -19.47
CA GLU A 230 5.72 -24.66 -18.97
C GLU A 230 6.37 -23.90 -17.80
N LYS A 231 6.67 -22.61 -17.97
CA LYS A 231 7.27 -21.80 -16.90
C LYS A 231 6.36 -21.57 -15.71
N LEU A 232 5.06 -21.39 -15.90
CA LEU A 232 4.13 -21.23 -14.77
C LEU A 232 4.00 -22.50 -13.92
N SER A 233 4.16 -23.69 -14.52
CA SER A 233 4.10 -24.98 -13.82
C SER A 233 5.32 -25.24 -12.91
N GLU A 234 6.44 -24.58 -13.19
CA GLU A 234 7.65 -24.63 -12.37
C GLU A 234 7.46 -23.91 -11.02
N ILE A 235 6.52 -22.95 -10.93
CA ILE A 235 6.27 -22.20 -9.70
C ILE A 235 5.58 -23.10 -8.68
N LYS A 236 6.18 -23.18 -7.49
CA LYS A 236 5.61 -23.86 -6.33
C LYS A 236 5.26 -22.85 -5.24
N TYR A 237 4.12 -23.05 -4.59
CA TYR A 237 3.79 -22.34 -3.35
C TYR A 237 4.46 -23.06 -2.19
N GLN A 238 5.09 -22.31 -1.29
CA GLN A 238 5.81 -22.87 -0.15
C GLN A 238 5.12 -22.41 1.12
N ASP A 239 4.76 -23.32 2.01
CA ASP A 239 4.27 -22.97 3.33
C ASP A 239 4.67 -24.02 4.35
N GLN A 240 5.25 -23.59 5.47
CA GLN A 240 5.68 -24.47 6.57
C GLN A 240 6.54 -25.68 6.13
N GLY A 241 7.36 -25.51 5.08
CA GLY A 241 8.22 -26.56 4.53
C GLY A 241 7.55 -27.49 3.51
N ILE A 242 6.24 -27.35 3.27
CA ILE A 242 5.50 -28.10 2.27
C ILE A 242 5.44 -27.30 0.97
N LYS A 243 5.61 -27.98 -0.17
CA LYS A 243 5.50 -27.39 -1.51
C LYS A 243 4.19 -27.84 -2.17
N HIS A 244 3.43 -26.87 -2.67
CA HIS A 244 2.19 -27.11 -3.38
C HIS A 244 2.29 -26.65 -4.83
N ASP A 245 1.75 -27.46 -5.73
CA ASP A 245 1.62 -27.12 -7.13
C ASP A 245 0.55 -26.07 -7.35
N LEU A 246 0.80 -25.17 -8.29
CA LEU A 246 -0.13 -24.11 -8.62
C LEU A 246 -0.97 -24.49 -9.82
N GLN A 247 -2.26 -24.21 -9.71
CA GLN A 247 -3.24 -24.45 -10.75
C GLN A 247 -3.58 -23.14 -11.47
N TYR A 248 -3.68 -23.20 -12.80
CA TYR A 248 -3.95 -22.03 -13.62
C TYR A 248 -5.13 -22.26 -14.55
N LYS A 249 -6.02 -21.27 -14.63
CA LYS A 249 -7.14 -21.22 -15.57
C LYS A 249 -6.87 -20.18 -16.65
N TYR A 250 -7.33 -20.47 -17.86
CA TYR A 250 -7.10 -19.63 -19.03
C TYR A 250 -8.42 -19.32 -19.73
N ALA A 251 -8.66 -18.04 -20.02
CA ALA A 251 -9.77 -17.56 -20.83
C ALA A 251 -9.26 -16.68 -21.97
N TYR A 252 -10.02 -16.65 -23.07
CA TYR A 252 -9.61 -15.96 -24.28
C TYR A 252 -10.81 -15.33 -24.98
N GLN A 253 -10.66 -14.10 -25.44
CA GLN A 253 -11.64 -13.42 -26.29
C GLN A 253 -10.92 -12.65 -27.38
N ALA A 254 -11.29 -12.89 -28.65
CA ALA A 254 -10.88 -12.04 -29.75
C ALA A 254 -11.97 -10.98 -30.00
N ILE A 255 -11.56 -9.72 -30.12
CA ILE A 255 -12.44 -8.58 -30.37
C ILE A 255 -12.07 -7.99 -31.73
N ASN A 256 -13.07 -7.88 -32.61
CA ASN A 256 -12.93 -7.31 -33.94
C ASN A 256 -14.21 -6.56 -34.32
N HIS A 257 -14.27 -5.98 -35.52
CA HIS A 257 -15.42 -5.20 -35.97
C HIS A 257 -16.76 -5.96 -35.92
N LYS A 258 -16.76 -7.31 -35.97
CA LYS A 258 -18.01 -8.10 -35.95
C LYS A 258 -18.64 -8.18 -34.56
N ASN A 259 -17.82 -8.25 -33.50
CA ASN A 259 -18.30 -8.48 -32.12
C ASN A 259 -17.94 -7.35 -31.14
N VAL A 260 -17.32 -6.26 -31.60
CA VAL A 260 -16.95 -5.11 -30.76
C VAL A 260 -18.17 -4.48 -30.06
N ASN A 261 -19.36 -4.62 -30.64
CA ASN A 261 -20.60 -4.13 -30.01
C ASN A 261 -21.06 -5.02 -28.85
N GLU A 262 -20.81 -6.32 -28.91
CA GLU A 262 -21.11 -7.27 -27.81
C GLU A 262 -20.15 -7.08 -26.64
N PHE A 263 -18.89 -6.70 -26.93
CA PHE A 263 -17.87 -6.40 -25.94
C PHE A 263 -17.58 -4.90 -25.85
N GLY A 264 -18.61 -4.07 -25.94
CA GLY A 264 -18.48 -2.62 -26.06
C GLY A 264 -17.80 -1.94 -24.87
N THR A 265 -17.84 -2.55 -23.69
CA THR A 265 -17.19 -2.02 -22.48
C THR A 265 -16.20 -3.01 -21.88
N PHE A 266 -15.25 -2.50 -21.09
CA PHE A 266 -14.31 -3.34 -20.34
C PHE A 266 -15.03 -4.31 -19.38
N ARG A 267 -16.18 -3.90 -18.85
CA ARG A 267 -17.02 -4.75 -18.00
C ARG A 267 -17.58 -5.95 -18.78
N ASP A 268 -18.02 -5.75 -20.02
CA ASP A 268 -18.58 -6.84 -20.83
C ASP A 268 -17.50 -7.87 -21.18
N LEU A 269 -16.31 -7.40 -21.56
CA LEU A 269 -15.14 -8.26 -21.78
C LEU A 269 -14.79 -9.07 -20.52
N THR A 270 -14.60 -8.39 -19.39
CA THR A 270 -14.16 -9.04 -18.15
C THR A 270 -15.20 -10.02 -17.60
N ASN A 271 -16.49 -9.71 -17.70
CA ASN A 271 -17.57 -10.62 -17.33
C ASN A 271 -17.56 -11.90 -18.18
N ASN A 272 -17.38 -11.77 -19.49
CA ASN A 272 -17.28 -12.92 -20.38
C ASN A 272 -16.05 -13.78 -20.06
N LEU A 273 -14.88 -13.16 -19.89
CA LEU A 273 -13.65 -13.87 -19.51
C LEU A 273 -13.83 -14.59 -18.16
N LYS A 274 -14.46 -13.94 -17.18
CA LYS A 274 -14.75 -14.55 -15.87
C LYS A 274 -15.66 -15.77 -16.01
N ARG A 275 -16.74 -15.68 -16.80
CA ARG A 275 -17.62 -16.82 -17.09
C ARG A 275 -16.85 -17.99 -17.72
N GLN A 276 -15.93 -17.72 -18.66
CA GLN A 276 -15.07 -18.77 -19.24
C GLN A 276 -14.14 -19.42 -18.21
N LEU A 277 -13.61 -18.66 -17.24
CA LEU A 277 -12.78 -19.20 -16.16
C LEU A 277 -13.61 -20.05 -15.18
N GLU A 278 -14.87 -19.69 -14.94
CA GLU A 278 -15.78 -20.45 -14.08
C GLU A 278 -16.20 -21.78 -14.72
N THR A 279 -16.47 -21.79 -16.03
CA THR A 279 -16.93 -23.00 -16.75
C THR A 279 -15.80 -23.96 -17.10
N ARG A 280 -14.55 -23.49 -17.13
CA ARG A 280 -13.39 -24.36 -17.37
C ARG A 280 -12.95 -25.07 -16.09
N ILE A 281 -12.96 -26.40 -16.14
CA ILE A 281 -12.39 -27.28 -15.11
C ILE A 281 -10.90 -26.97 -14.98
N VAL A 282 -10.42 -26.95 -13.74
CA VAL A 282 -9.01 -26.72 -13.45
C VAL A 282 -8.18 -27.86 -14.04
N VAL A 283 -7.15 -27.53 -14.82
CA VAL A 283 -6.22 -28.54 -15.33
C VAL A 283 -5.08 -28.67 -14.31
N GLU A 284 -5.05 -29.79 -13.60
CA GLU A 284 -3.86 -30.23 -12.86
C GLU A 284 -2.82 -30.73 -13.87
N TYR A 285 -1.62 -30.18 -13.79
CA TYR A 285 -0.48 -30.72 -14.51
C TYR A 285 0.34 -31.51 -13.49
N GLN A 286 0.16 -32.83 -13.51
CA GLN A 286 0.99 -33.81 -12.83
C GLN A 286 2.36 -33.91 -13.52
#